data_AF-A0A949CZQ3-F1
#
_entry.id   AF-A0A949CZQ3-F1
#
_cell.length_a   1.000
_cell.length_b   1.000
_cell.length_c   1.000
_cell.angle_alpha   90.00
_cell.angle_beta   90.00
_cell.angle_gamma   90.00
#
_symmetry.space_group_name_H-M   'P 1'
#
loop_
_entity.id
_entity.type
_entity.pdbx_description
1 polymer ?
#
loop_
_entity_poly.entity_id
_entity_poly.type
_entity_poly.pdbx_seq_one_letter_code
_entity_poly.pdbx_strand_id
1 'polypeptide(L)' 'MVMGWRLPGERLTAAGWAVALAVFVLPVLAVGLLLDALVQLVFGWCLGVWCWF' A
#
# COMPACT_ATOMS: atom_id res chain seq x y z
N MET A 1 27.54 -11.63 -8.45
CA MET A 1 28.68 -11.29 -7.58
C MET A 1 29.44 -10.16 -8.25
N VAL A 2 29.47 -8.97 -7.67
CA VAL A 2 30.26 -7.83 -8.16
C VAL A 2 31.27 -7.51 -7.05
N MET A 3 32.56 -7.61 -7.35
CA MET A 3 33.69 -7.11 -6.53
C MET A 3 33.91 -7.72 -5.14
N GLY A 4 33.74 -9.04 -4.94
CA GLY A 4 34.30 -9.73 -3.75
C GLY A 4 33.72 -9.37 -2.37
N TRP A 5 32.81 -8.40 -2.29
CA TRP A 5 32.05 -8.09 -1.09
C TRP A 5 30.83 -9.01 -1.02
N ARG A 6 30.79 -9.89 0.00
CA ARG A 6 29.53 -10.52 0.41
C ARG A 6 28.67 -9.41 1.00
N LEU A 7 27.70 -8.91 0.23
CA LEU A 7 26.63 -8.10 0.80
C LEU A 7 26.00 -8.92 1.94
N PRO A 8 25.79 -8.33 3.13
CA PRO A 8 25.08 -9.01 4.20
C PRO A 8 23.74 -9.46 3.62
N GLY A 9 23.48 -10.76 3.63
CA GLY A 9 22.33 -11.37 2.94
C GLY A 9 21.05 -10.62 3.28
N GLU A 10 20.15 -10.50 2.30
CA GLU A 10 18.95 -9.66 2.34
C GLU A 10 18.08 -9.99 3.57
N ARG A 11 18.40 -9.38 4.71
CA ARG A 11 17.57 -9.46 5.91
C ARG A 11 16.45 -8.48 5.69
N LEU A 12 15.21 -8.99 5.59
CA LEU A 12 14.05 -8.12 5.72
C LEU A 12 14.04 -7.58 7.15
N THR A 13 14.55 -6.37 7.31
CA THR A 13 14.49 -5.63 8.56
C THR A 13 13.06 -5.12 8.75
N ALA A 14 12.68 -4.78 9.99
CA ALA A 14 11.39 -4.14 10.25
C ALA A 14 11.20 -2.86 9.41
N ALA A 15 12.29 -2.10 9.19
CA ALA A 15 12.30 -0.95 8.30
C ALA A 15 12.04 -1.34 6.83
N GLY A 16 12.61 -2.47 6.37
CA GLY A 16 12.33 -3.01 5.03
C GLY A 16 10.85 -3.37 4.84
N TRP A 17 10.22 -4.01 5.83
CA TRP A 17 8.78 -4.26 5.82
C TRP A 17 7.96 -2.98 5.80
N ALA A 18 8.33 -1.98 6.61
CA ALA A 18 7.64 -0.70 6.64
C ALA A 18 7.68 0.01 5.27
N VAL A 19 8.85 0.02 4.63
CA VAL A 19 9.00 0.59 3.27
C VAL A 19 8.19 -0.21 2.25
N ALA A 20 8.22 -1.55 2.31
CA ALA A 20 7.43 -2.38 1.42
C ALA A 20 5.93 -2.11 1.57
N LEU A 21 5.41 -2.03 2.79
CA LEU A 21 4.01 -1.67 3.04
C LEU A 21 3.71 -0.26 2.54
N ALA A 22 4.60 0.70 2.78
CA ALA A 22 4.39 2.07 2.32
C ALA A 22 4.44 2.21 0.79
N VAL A 23 5.19 1.37 0.09
CA VAL A 23 5.30 1.42 -1.37
C VAL A 23 4.19 0.62 -2.04
N PHE A 24 3.73 -0.48 -1.46
CA PHE A 24 2.74 -1.37 -2.10
C PHE A 24 1.34 -1.22 -1.53
N VAL A 25 1.20 -1.17 -0.20
CA VAL A 25 -0.13 -1.14 0.44
C VAL A 25 -0.75 0.25 0.35
N LEU A 26 0.02 1.30 0.60
CA LEU A 26 -0.45 2.69 0.52
C LEU A 26 -1.07 3.06 -0.84
N PRO A 27 -0.46 2.78 -2.02
CA PRO A 27 -1.10 3.12 -3.29
C PRO A 27 -2.34 2.28 -3.57
N VAL A 28 -2.34 1.00 -3.19
CA VAL A 28 -3.54 0.15 -3.33
C VAL A 28 -4.69 0.71 -2.48
N LEU A 29 -4.41 1.14 -1.26
CA LEU A 29 -5.37 1.79 -0.37
C LEU A 29 -5.85 3.12 -0.95
N ALA A 30 -4.94 3.94 -1.48
CA ALA A 30 -5.28 5.22 -2.09
C ALA A 30 -6.22 5.01 -3.29
N VAL A 31 -5.92 4.08 -4.18
CA VAL A 31 -6.77 3.74 -5.33
C VAL A 31 -8.13 3.22 -4.87
N GLY A 32 -8.16 2.33 -3.86
CA GLY A 32 -9.39 1.81 -3.29
C GLY A 32 -10.29 2.91 -2.74
N LEU A 33 -9.75 3.83 -1.94
CA LEU A 33 -10.50 4.98 -1.39
C LEU A 33 -11.02 5.92 -2.48
N LEU A 34 -10.25 6.11 -3.55
CA LEU A 34 -10.63 6.99 -4.66
C LEU A 34 -11.77 6.38 -5.50
N LEU A 35 -11.71 5.07 -5.72
CA LEU A 35 -12.81 4.32 -6.36
C LEU A 35 -14.07 4.33 -5.52
N ASP A 36 -13.94 4.16 -4.20
CA ASP A 36 -15.06 4.20 -3.26
C ASP A 36 -15.76 5.57 -3.30
N ALA A 37 -14.98 6.66 -3.26
CA ALA A 37 -15.48 8.03 -3.40
C ALA A 37 -16.14 8.26 -4.77
N LEU A 38 -15.58 7.74 -5.86
CA LEU A 38 -16.19 7.82 -7.19
C LEU A 38 -17.54 7.11 -7.23
N VAL A 39 -17.64 5.91 -6.66
CA VAL A 39 -18.89 5.15 -6.62
C VAL A 39 -19.93 5.88 -5.79
N GLN A 40 -19.55 6.47 -4.65
CA GLN A 40 -20.43 7.29 -3.84
C GLN A 40 -20.93 8.52 -4.61
N LEU A 41 -20.06 9.20 -5.37
CA LEU A 41 -20.44 10.36 -6.18
C LEU A 41 -21.39 9.99 -7.33
N VAL A 42 -21.21 8.82 -7.96
CA VAL A 42 -21.99 8.42 -9.14
C VAL A 42 -23.31 7.75 -8.77
N PHE A 43 -23.31 6.87 -7.77
CA PHE A 43 -24.47 6.03 -7.44
C PHE A 43 -25.16 6.44 -6.12
N GLY A 44 -24.52 7.26 -5.29
CA GLY A 44 -25.02 7.59 -3.95
C GLY A 44 -24.95 6.41 -2.98
N TRP A 45 -24.23 5.34 -3.33
CA TRP A 45 -24.07 4.15 -2.49
C TRP A 45 -22.87 4.33 -1.58
N CYS A 46 -23.09 4.12 -0.29
CA CYS A 46 -22.04 4.13 0.70
C CYS A 46 -21.44 2.72 0.76
N LEU A 47 -20.20 2.57 0.27
CA LEU A 47 -19.44 1.33 0.29
C LEU A 47 -18.12 1.57 1.03
N GLY A 48 -17.43 0.50 1.42
CA GLY A 48 -16.07 0.55 1.95
C GLY A 48 -15.89 1.30 3.29
N VAL A 49 -14.75 1.98 3.43
CA VAL A 49 -14.28 2.56 4.70
C VAL A 49 -15.09 3.80 5.10
N TRP A 50 -15.67 4.48 4.11
CA TRP A 50 -16.47 5.69 4.30
C TRP A 50 -17.88 5.40 4.85
N CYS A 51 -18.32 4.15 4.82
CA CYS A 51 -19.63 3.75 5.32
C CYS A 51 -19.63 3.37 6.82
N TRP A 52 -18.46 3.33 7.47
CA TRP A 52 -18.31 2.96 8.88
C TRP A 52 -18.45 4.15 9.85
N PHE A 53 -18.54 5.38 9.34
CA PHE A 53 -18.69 6.63 10.10
C PHE A 53 -19.97 7.36 9.67
#